data_AF-A0AAX6HJ95-F1
#
_entry.id   AF-A0AAX6HJ95-F1
#
_cell.length_a   1.000
_cell.length_b   1.000
_cell.length_c   1.000
_cell.angle_alpha   90.00
_cell.angle_beta   90.00
_cell.angle_gamma   90.00
#
_symmetry.space_group_name_H-M   'P 1'
#
loop_
_entity.id
_entity.type
_entity.pdbx_description
1 polymer ?
#
loop_
_entity_poly.entity_id
_entity_poly.type
_entity_poly.pdbx_seq_one_letter_code
_entity_poly.pdbx_strand_id
1 'polypeptide(L)'
;MSIRWLSRLRHDFFSKWGESGTVDLKYELEHLIILTASRCLLGREVRDKLFDDVSALFHDLDNGMRPISVIFPYLPIPAHRRRDRARARIAEIFATIIKARKCSGQSEDDMLQCFIESKYKDGRATTEGEITGLLIAALFAGQHTSSITSTWTGAYLLQYHNFLTAAIQEQKDLMKKHGDKVDHDILSEMDVLYRCIKEALRLHPPLIMLLRHSHSDFSVKTKEGIEYDIPKGHIVATSPAFANRLPHIFKDPDSYDPDRFAPGREEDKASGAFSYISFGGGRHGCLGEPFAYLQIKAIWSHLLRNFEFELVSPFPEPDWNAMVVGVKGEVMVKYRRRKLAVDN
;
A
#
# COMPACT_ATOMS: atom_id res chain seq x y z
N MET A 1 12.75 -6.65 -12.01
CA MET A 1 11.39 -7.13 -11.69
C MET A 1 10.47 -7.06 -12.92
N SER A 2 10.00 -8.19 -13.46
CA SER A 2 9.18 -8.20 -14.70
C SER A 2 7.69 -7.91 -14.45
N ILE A 3 7.22 -6.71 -14.82
CA ILE A 3 5.80 -6.29 -14.79
C ILE A 3 4.88 -7.19 -15.62
N ARG A 4 5.45 -7.93 -16.58
CA ARG A 4 4.73 -8.92 -17.38
C ARG A 4 4.02 -9.97 -16.51
N TRP A 5 4.60 -10.31 -15.36
CA TRP A 5 4.00 -11.25 -14.42
C TRP A 5 2.84 -10.64 -13.64
N LEU A 6 3.00 -9.41 -13.14
CA LEU A 6 1.92 -8.66 -12.50
C LEU A 6 0.72 -8.54 -13.45
N SER A 7 0.96 -8.30 -14.74
CA SER A 7 -0.10 -8.26 -15.76
C SER A 7 -0.84 -9.60 -15.89
N ARG A 8 -0.10 -10.72 -15.98
CA ARG A 8 -0.67 -12.06 -16.08
C ARG A 8 -1.47 -12.46 -14.83
N LEU A 9 -0.91 -12.25 -13.63
CA LEU A 9 -1.59 -12.56 -12.37
C LEU A 9 -2.91 -11.81 -12.23
N ARG A 10 -2.97 -10.53 -12.61
CA ARG A 10 -4.22 -9.77 -12.61
C ARG A 10 -5.24 -10.36 -13.56
N HIS A 11 -4.81 -10.69 -14.79
CA HIS A 11 -5.69 -11.32 -15.77
C HIS A 11 -6.25 -12.65 -15.26
N ASP A 12 -5.38 -13.50 -14.70
CA ASP A 12 -5.76 -14.81 -14.15
C ASP A 12 -6.69 -14.63 -12.93
N PHE A 13 -6.42 -13.67 -12.04
CA PHE A 13 -7.25 -13.40 -10.86
C PHE A 13 -8.67 -12.97 -11.24
N PHE A 14 -8.81 -12.07 -12.21
CA PHE A 14 -10.11 -11.58 -12.68
C PHE A 14 -10.77 -12.49 -13.73
N SER A 15 -10.15 -13.61 -14.09
CA SER A 15 -10.80 -14.64 -14.94
C SER A 15 -11.96 -15.34 -14.22
N LYS A 16 -11.93 -15.37 -12.88
CA LYS A 16 -13.01 -15.92 -12.04
C LYS A 16 -14.29 -15.07 -12.10
N TRP A 17 -14.19 -13.81 -12.54
CA TRP A 17 -15.35 -12.94 -12.72
C TRP A 17 -16.03 -13.27 -14.05
N GLY A 18 -17.35 -13.46 -14.06
CA GLY A 18 -18.13 -13.64 -15.29
C GLY A 18 -18.24 -12.35 -16.14
N GLU A 19 -19.22 -12.32 -17.05
CA GLU A 19 -19.50 -11.12 -17.87
C GLU A 19 -20.11 -9.96 -17.07
N SER A 20 -20.83 -10.24 -15.99
CA SER A 20 -21.32 -9.23 -15.06
C SER A 20 -21.61 -9.85 -13.70
N GLY A 21 -21.71 -9.03 -12.65
CA GLY A 21 -22.03 -9.49 -11.31
C GLY A 21 -21.93 -8.39 -10.26
N THR A 22 -21.93 -8.80 -9.00
CA THR A 22 -21.73 -7.93 -7.84
C THR A 22 -20.71 -8.57 -6.92
N VAL A 23 -19.74 -7.79 -6.45
CA VAL A 23 -18.63 -8.26 -5.59
C VAL A 23 -18.35 -7.23 -4.50
N ASP A 24 -17.75 -7.69 -3.40
CA ASP A 24 -17.07 -6.80 -2.46
C ASP A 24 -15.71 -6.41 -3.03
N LEU A 25 -15.60 -5.17 -3.51
CA LEU A 25 -14.36 -4.63 -4.08
C LEU A 25 -13.21 -4.65 -3.09
N LYS A 26 -13.49 -4.40 -1.80
CA LYS A 26 -12.48 -4.40 -0.74
C LYS A 26 -11.84 -5.78 -0.63
N TYR A 27 -12.65 -6.82 -0.44
CA TYR A 27 -12.19 -8.20 -0.35
C TYR A 27 -11.38 -8.63 -1.58
N GLU A 28 -11.86 -8.29 -2.79
CA GLU A 28 -11.19 -8.64 -4.03
C GLU A 28 -9.82 -7.94 -4.19
N LEU A 29 -9.73 -6.67 -3.79
CA LEU A 29 -8.47 -5.91 -3.80
C LEU A 29 -7.50 -6.41 -2.74
N GLU A 30 -7.96 -6.69 -1.52
CA GLU A 30 -7.15 -7.29 -0.45
C GLU A 30 -6.52 -8.60 -0.91
N HIS A 31 -7.31 -9.48 -1.52
CA HIS A 31 -6.84 -10.77 -2.02
C HIS A 31 -5.86 -10.62 -3.20
N LEU A 32 -6.13 -9.72 -4.16
CA LEU A 32 -5.20 -9.48 -5.26
C LEU A 32 -3.87 -8.87 -4.77
N ILE A 33 -3.92 -8.00 -3.76
CA ILE A 33 -2.74 -7.31 -3.24
C ILE A 33 -1.86 -8.24 -2.44
N ILE A 34 -2.40 -9.13 -1.62
CA ILE A 34 -1.58 -10.16 -0.96
C ILE A 34 -0.94 -11.09 -2.00
N LEU A 35 -1.64 -11.47 -3.07
CA LEU A 35 -1.10 -12.32 -4.13
C LEU A 35 0.03 -11.64 -4.91
N THR A 36 -0.13 -10.37 -5.25
CA THR A 36 0.90 -9.60 -5.96
C THR A 36 2.09 -9.28 -5.04
N ALA A 37 1.85 -8.83 -3.80
CA ALA A 37 2.89 -8.51 -2.83
C ALA A 37 3.70 -9.75 -2.43
N SER A 38 3.05 -10.87 -2.13
CA SER A 38 3.73 -12.14 -1.79
C SER A 38 4.70 -12.58 -2.89
N ARG A 39 4.29 -12.52 -4.16
CA ARG A 39 5.17 -12.91 -5.27
C ARG A 39 6.34 -11.94 -5.46
N CYS A 40 6.10 -10.64 -5.32
CA CYS A 40 7.13 -9.62 -5.49
C CYS A 40 8.13 -9.58 -4.32
N LEU A 41 7.66 -9.83 -3.10
CA LEU A 41 8.44 -9.66 -1.88
C LEU A 41 9.02 -10.98 -1.36
N LEU A 42 8.27 -12.08 -1.40
CA LEU A 42 8.64 -13.35 -0.75
C LEU A 42 9.22 -14.40 -1.71
N GLY A 43 9.16 -14.14 -3.02
CA GLY A 43 9.67 -15.04 -4.05
C GLY A 43 8.65 -16.07 -4.55
N ARG A 44 9.05 -16.82 -5.60
CA ARG A 44 8.16 -17.78 -6.29
C ARG A 44 7.84 -19.01 -5.45
N GLU A 45 8.77 -19.46 -4.60
CA GLU A 45 8.64 -20.68 -3.81
C GLU A 45 7.49 -20.55 -2.82
N VAL A 46 7.39 -19.39 -2.17
CA VAL A 46 6.28 -19.08 -1.27
C VAL A 46 4.99 -18.99 -2.07
N ARG A 47 4.97 -18.25 -3.18
CA ARG A 47 3.76 -18.07 -3.98
C ARG A 47 3.23 -19.37 -4.58
N ASP A 48 4.09 -20.21 -5.14
CA ASP A 48 3.67 -21.33 -5.98
C ASP A 48 3.41 -22.61 -5.17
N LYS A 49 4.03 -22.74 -3.98
CA LYS A 49 4.00 -24.01 -3.22
C LYS A 49 3.53 -23.89 -1.78
N LEU A 50 3.65 -22.71 -1.17
CA LEU A 50 3.43 -22.53 0.27
C LEU A 50 2.46 -21.39 0.58
N PHE A 51 1.69 -20.93 -0.40
CA PHE A 51 0.92 -19.69 -0.26
C PHE A 51 -0.12 -19.79 0.84
N ASP A 52 -0.90 -20.88 0.90
CA ASP A 52 -1.95 -21.04 1.89
C ASP A 52 -1.38 -21.15 3.31
N ASP A 53 -0.33 -21.97 3.49
CA ASP A 53 0.37 -22.12 4.78
C ASP A 53 0.96 -20.80 5.27
N VAL A 54 1.67 -20.09 4.38
CA VAL A 54 2.32 -18.82 4.73
C VAL A 54 1.27 -17.74 4.99
N SER A 55 0.18 -17.69 4.20
CA SER A 55 -0.94 -16.77 4.41
C SER A 55 -1.59 -16.97 5.78
N ALA A 56 -1.85 -18.22 6.19
CA ALA A 56 -2.38 -18.52 7.52
C ALA A 56 -1.44 -18.05 8.64
N LEU A 57 -0.13 -18.21 8.48
CA LEU A 57 0.86 -17.73 9.45
C LEU A 57 0.93 -16.20 9.50
N PHE A 58 0.83 -15.52 8.36
CA PHE A 58 0.75 -14.05 8.32
C PHE A 58 -0.54 -13.53 8.95
N HIS A 59 -1.66 -14.24 8.80
CA HIS A 59 -2.89 -13.90 9.49
C HIS A 59 -2.75 -14.01 11.01
N ASP A 60 -2.05 -15.03 11.52
CA ASP A 60 -1.73 -15.13 12.95
C ASP A 60 -0.76 -14.04 13.44
N LEU A 61 0.19 -13.61 12.59
CA LEU A 61 1.05 -12.47 12.90
C LEU A 61 0.24 -11.18 13.04
N ASP A 62 -0.64 -10.90 12.06
CA ASP A 62 -1.47 -9.69 12.01
C ASP A 62 -2.46 -9.64 13.19
N ASN A 63 -3.17 -10.74 13.46
CA ASN A 63 -4.04 -10.88 14.63
C ASN A 63 -3.31 -10.73 15.99
N GLY A 64 -2.00 -10.91 15.97
CA GLY A 64 -1.09 -10.69 17.09
C GLY A 64 -0.74 -9.22 17.36
N MET A 65 -1.00 -8.33 16.40
CA MET A 65 -0.70 -6.90 16.45
C MET A 65 -1.95 -6.09 16.83
N ARG A 66 -2.44 -6.30 18.04
CA ARG A 66 -3.63 -5.59 18.55
C ARG A 66 -3.23 -4.22 19.12
N PRO A 67 -4.16 -3.25 19.28
CA PRO A 67 -3.85 -1.98 19.93
C PRO A 67 -3.20 -2.15 21.32
N ILE A 68 -3.63 -3.16 22.10
CA ILE A 68 -3.02 -3.48 23.40
C ILE A 68 -1.55 -3.91 23.30
N SER A 69 -1.13 -4.46 22.15
CA SER A 69 0.24 -4.92 21.90
C SER A 69 1.24 -3.76 21.81
N VAL A 70 0.78 -2.53 21.55
CA VAL A 70 1.61 -1.31 21.59
C VAL A 70 2.11 -1.03 23.01
N ILE A 71 1.28 -1.30 24.02
CA ILE A 71 1.58 -1.04 25.43
C ILE A 71 2.18 -2.29 26.08
N PHE A 72 1.62 -3.48 25.79
CA PHE A 72 2.01 -4.75 26.41
C PHE A 72 2.32 -5.82 25.36
N PRO A 73 3.46 -5.72 24.64
CA PRO A 73 3.77 -6.58 23.49
C PRO A 73 3.95 -8.07 23.82
N TYR A 74 4.17 -8.41 25.10
CA TYR A 74 4.43 -9.78 25.58
C TYR A 74 3.37 -10.29 26.55
N LEU A 75 2.18 -9.67 26.55
CA LEU A 75 1.07 -10.14 27.39
C LEU A 75 0.77 -11.63 27.11
N PRO A 76 0.54 -12.49 28.12
CA PRO A 76 0.38 -13.93 27.94
C PRO A 76 -1.00 -14.34 27.39
N ILE A 77 -1.50 -13.62 26.38
CA ILE A 77 -2.78 -13.87 25.72
C ILE A 77 -2.64 -14.85 24.54
N PRO A 78 -3.72 -15.56 24.16
CA PRO A 78 -3.69 -16.49 23.03
C PRO A 78 -3.19 -15.87 21.71
N ALA A 79 -3.51 -14.60 21.46
CA ALA A 79 -3.09 -13.89 20.25
C ALA A 79 -1.57 -13.75 20.14
N HIS A 80 -0.88 -13.31 21.20
CA HIS A 80 0.58 -13.20 21.21
C HIS A 80 1.26 -14.57 21.12
N ARG A 81 0.70 -15.60 21.78
CA ARG A 81 1.23 -16.96 21.66
C ARG A 81 1.15 -17.49 20.23
N ARG A 82 0.05 -17.23 19.51
CA ARG A 82 -0.09 -17.59 18.09
C ARG A 82 0.87 -16.79 17.21
N ARG A 83 0.97 -15.48 17.41
CA ARG A 83 1.95 -14.61 16.74
C ARG A 83 3.38 -15.14 16.85
N ASP A 84 3.82 -15.47 18.07
CA ASP A 84 5.19 -15.90 18.32
C ASP A 84 5.48 -17.28 17.68
N ARG A 85 4.50 -18.20 17.72
CA ARG A 85 4.58 -19.48 17.00
C ARG A 85 4.63 -19.27 15.48
N ALA A 86 3.80 -18.39 14.94
CA ALA A 86 3.79 -18.06 13.52
C ALA A 86 5.12 -17.45 13.08
N ARG A 87 5.69 -16.54 13.87
CA ARG A 87 7.01 -15.94 13.62
C ARG A 87 8.13 -16.98 13.56
N ALA A 88 8.11 -17.96 14.47
CA ALA A 88 9.08 -19.05 14.48
C ALA A 88 8.92 -19.94 13.25
N ARG A 89 7.68 -20.34 12.93
CA ARG A 89 7.39 -21.19 11.77
C ARG A 89 7.77 -20.53 10.43
N ILE A 90 7.50 -19.24 10.28
CA ILE A 90 7.92 -18.47 9.10
C ILE A 90 9.45 -18.45 8.98
N ALA A 91 10.18 -18.35 10.09
CA ALA A 91 11.64 -18.40 10.08
C ALA A 91 12.17 -19.76 9.59
N GLU A 92 11.55 -20.87 9.99
CA GLU A 92 11.92 -22.20 9.51
C GLU A 92 11.70 -22.35 7.99
N ILE A 93 10.58 -21.82 7.49
CA ILE A 93 10.25 -21.84 6.06
C ILE A 93 11.29 -21.05 5.27
N PHE A 94 11.57 -19.80 5.66
CA PHE A 94 12.53 -18.97 4.95
C PHE A 94 13.96 -19.48 5.07
N ALA A 95 14.37 -20.04 6.22
CA ALA A 95 15.68 -20.67 6.35
C ALA A 95 15.86 -21.80 5.32
N THR A 96 14.82 -22.62 5.13
CA THR A 96 14.83 -23.70 4.12
C THR A 96 14.96 -23.15 2.70
N ILE A 97 14.19 -22.11 2.35
CA ILE A 97 14.24 -21.48 1.02
C ILE A 97 15.60 -20.81 0.77
N ILE A 98 16.11 -20.04 1.74
CA ILE A 98 17.39 -19.34 1.64
C ILE A 98 18.52 -20.35 1.43
N LYS A 99 18.52 -21.44 2.19
CA LYS A 99 19.52 -22.52 2.04
C LYS A 99 19.43 -23.16 0.64
N ALA A 100 18.22 -23.45 0.17
CA ALA A 100 18.02 -24.03 -1.17
C ALA A 100 18.56 -23.12 -2.28
N ARG A 101 18.29 -21.80 -2.21
CA ARG A 101 18.81 -20.82 -3.18
C ARG A 101 20.33 -20.69 -3.14
N LYS A 102 20.92 -20.65 -1.93
CA LYS A 102 22.39 -20.62 -1.78
C LYS A 102 23.05 -21.87 -2.37
N CYS A 103 22.42 -23.03 -2.26
CA CYS A 103 22.94 -24.28 -2.81
C CYS A 103 22.72 -24.44 -4.32
N SER A 104 21.66 -23.85 -4.90
CA SER A 104 21.35 -24.02 -6.32
C SER A 104 22.28 -23.23 -7.24
N GLY A 105 22.92 -22.17 -6.73
CA GLY A 105 23.74 -21.25 -7.53
C GLY A 105 22.93 -20.41 -8.54
N GLN A 106 21.60 -20.47 -8.48
CA GLN A 106 20.70 -19.68 -9.33
C GLN A 106 20.29 -18.40 -8.59
N SER A 107 20.33 -17.26 -9.29
CA SER A 107 19.84 -15.98 -8.78
C SER A 107 18.48 -15.66 -9.40
N GLU A 108 17.54 -15.21 -8.58
CA GLU A 108 16.18 -14.83 -8.98
C GLU A 108 16.01 -13.31 -8.92
N ASP A 109 15.19 -12.74 -9.80
CA ASP A 109 14.88 -11.29 -9.81
C ASP A 109 13.72 -10.98 -8.83
N ASP A 110 13.98 -11.10 -7.53
CA ASP A 110 13.05 -10.76 -6.44
C ASP A 110 13.75 -10.20 -5.19
N MET A 111 12.95 -9.62 -4.28
CA MET A 111 13.46 -8.98 -3.06
C MET A 111 14.17 -9.96 -2.11
N LEU A 112 13.73 -11.22 -2.07
CA LEU A 112 14.38 -12.25 -1.27
C LEU A 112 15.83 -12.47 -1.75
N GLN A 113 16.05 -12.54 -3.06
CA GLN A 113 17.40 -12.64 -3.61
C GLN A 113 18.25 -11.42 -3.26
N CYS A 114 17.69 -10.21 -3.38
CA CYS A 114 18.38 -8.98 -3.00
C CYS A 114 18.84 -9.02 -1.53
N PHE A 115 18.00 -9.52 -0.61
CA PHE A 115 18.37 -9.65 0.80
C PHE A 115 19.43 -10.75 1.04
N ILE A 116 19.37 -11.86 0.32
CA ILE A 116 20.40 -12.92 0.39
C ILE A 116 21.77 -12.39 -0.05
N GLU A 117 21.81 -11.58 -1.10
CA GLU A 117 23.05 -11.04 -1.68
C GLU A 117 23.54 -9.77 -0.96
N SER A 118 22.68 -9.13 -0.16
CA SER A 118 22.99 -7.89 0.55
C SER A 118 24.09 -8.04 1.60
N LYS A 119 24.90 -6.99 1.72
CA LYS A 119 25.93 -6.85 2.75
C LYS A 119 25.80 -5.49 3.44
N TYR A 120 26.09 -5.47 4.72
CA TYR A 120 26.26 -4.25 5.50
C TYR A 120 27.54 -3.51 5.07
N LYS A 121 27.66 -2.23 5.47
CA LYS A 121 28.81 -1.38 5.13
C LYS A 121 30.15 -1.92 5.64
N ASP A 122 30.13 -2.69 6.70
CA ASP A 122 31.29 -3.39 7.28
C ASP A 122 31.64 -4.70 6.54
N GLY A 123 30.88 -5.05 5.49
CA GLY A 123 31.05 -6.28 4.71
C GLY A 123 30.31 -7.49 5.26
N ARG A 124 29.66 -7.40 6.43
CA ARG A 124 28.89 -8.49 7.02
C ARG A 124 27.69 -8.84 6.15
N ALA A 125 27.48 -10.12 5.86
CA ALA A 125 26.28 -10.58 5.17
C ALA A 125 25.04 -10.49 6.07
N THR A 126 23.88 -10.27 5.47
CA THR A 126 22.60 -10.30 6.18
C THR A 126 22.31 -11.74 6.66
N THR A 127 22.02 -11.90 7.95
CA THR A 127 21.72 -13.20 8.56
C THR A 127 20.35 -13.70 8.14
N GLU A 128 20.11 -15.01 8.20
CA GLU A 128 18.80 -15.60 7.84
C GLU A 128 17.66 -15.04 8.71
N GLY A 129 17.93 -14.74 9.98
CA GLY A 129 16.98 -14.09 10.89
C GLY A 129 16.65 -12.66 10.49
N GLU A 130 17.66 -11.87 10.09
CA GLU A 130 17.48 -10.51 9.56
C GLU A 130 16.70 -10.52 8.24
N ILE A 131 17.07 -11.41 7.30
CA ILE A 131 16.35 -11.58 6.02
C ILE A 131 14.87 -11.90 6.29
N THR A 132 14.59 -12.89 7.14
CA THR A 132 13.23 -13.27 7.51
C THR A 132 12.46 -12.09 8.12
N GLY A 133 13.09 -11.34 9.02
CA GLY A 133 12.48 -10.16 9.64
C GLY A 133 12.14 -9.07 8.63
N LEU A 134 13.03 -8.80 7.69
CA LEU A 134 12.84 -7.81 6.63
C LEU A 134 11.72 -8.23 5.65
N LEU A 135 11.63 -9.52 5.30
CA LEU A 135 10.53 -10.03 4.45
C LEU A 135 9.17 -9.92 5.13
N ILE A 136 9.08 -10.29 6.41
CA ILE A 136 7.84 -10.15 7.19
C ILE A 136 7.43 -8.67 7.25
N ALA A 137 8.39 -7.78 7.55
CA ALA A 137 8.13 -6.35 7.61
C ALA A 137 7.68 -5.78 6.26
N ALA A 138 8.32 -6.19 5.15
CA ALA A 138 7.97 -5.74 3.81
C ALA A 138 6.55 -6.18 3.40
N LEU A 139 6.17 -7.43 3.68
CA LEU A 139 4.83 -7.92 3.37
C LEU A 139 3.76 -7.20 4.20
N PHE A 140 3.98 -7.08 5.51
CA PHE A 140 3.06 -6.39 6.40
C PHE A 140 2.87 -4.93 5.96
N ALA A 141 3.97 -4.24 5.62
CA ALA A 141 3.93 -2.86 5.15
C ALA A 141 3.16 -2.72 3.82
N GLY A 142 3.35 -3.63 2.87
CA GLY A 142 2.77 -3.54 1.53
C GLY A 142 1.32 -4.03 1.42
N GLN A 143 0.85 -4.89 2.34
CA GLN A 143 -0.46 -5.53 2.21
C GLN A 143 -1.61 -4.60 2.61
N HIS A 144 -1.62 -4.13 3.86
CA HIS A 144 -2.74 -3.33 4.39
C HIS A 144 -2.78 -1.95 3.74
N THR A 145 -1.64 -1.27 3.62
CA THR A 145 -1.59 0.10 3.10
C THR A 145 -2.07 0.19 1.66
N SER A 146 -1.60 -0.70 0.76
CA SER A 146 -2.00 -0.72 -0.64
C SER A 146 -3.46 -1.13 -0.82
N SER A 147 -3.98 -2.08 -0.04
CA SER A 147 -5.36 -2.56 -0.18
C SER A 147 -6.39 -1.53 0.28
N ILE A 148 -6.13 -0.91 1.43
CA ILE A 148 -6.94 0.21 1.94
C ILE A 148 -6.93 1.37 0.93
N THR A 149 -5.75 1.76 0.46
CA THR A 149 -5.61 2.86 -0.50
C THR A 149 -6.30 2.54 -1.82
N SER A 150 -6.16 1.32 -2.34
CA SER A 150 -6.82 0.89 -3.57
C SER A 150 -8.34 0.93 -3.42
N THR A 151 -8.86 0.50 -2.26
CA THR A 151 -10.29 0.49 -1.98
C THR A 151 -10.86 1.90 -1.91
N TRP A 152 -10.21 2.82 -1.17
CA TRP A 152 -10.61 4.23 -1.12
C TRP A 152 -10.54 4.91 -2.50
N THR A 153 -9.48 4.65 -3.26
CA THR A 153 -9.35 5.16 -4.64
C THR A 153 -10.54 4.71 -5.49
N GLY A 154 -10.92 3.44 -5.39
CA GLY A 154 -12.09 2.91 -6.09
C GLY A 154 -13.39 3.56 -5.67
N ALA A 155 -13.67 3.60 -4.37
CA ALA A 155 -14.88 4.22 -3.84
C ALA A 155 -15.02 5.68 -4.31
N TYR A 156 -13.93 6.45 -4.29
CA TYR A 156 -13.95 7.83 -4.77
C TYR A 156 -14.12 7.95 -6.29
N LEU A 157 -13.44 7.15 -7.09
CA LEU A 157 -13.65 7.16 -8.55
C LEU A 157 -15.11 6.86 -8.88
N LEU A 158 -15.72 5.86 -8.24
CA LEU A 158 -17.12 5.49 -8.49
C LEU A 158 -18.12 6.51 -7.97
N GLN A 159 -17.79 7.25 -6.90
CA GLN A 159 -18.61 8.36 -6.40
C GLN A 159 -18.52 9.61 -7.29
N TYR A 160 -17.31 9.94 -7.77
CA TYR A 160 -17.00 11.16 -8.51
C TYR A 160 -16.74 10.87 -10.00
N HIS A 161 -17.84 10.79 -10.76
CA HIS A 161 -17.87 10.37 -12.16
C HIS A 161 -16.99 11.22 -13.09
N ASN A 162 -16.76 12.50 -12.77
CA ASN A 162 -15.86 13.37 -13.52
C ASN A 162 -14.40 12.85 -13.45
N PHE A 163 -13.93 12.42 -12.28
CA PHE A 163 -12.58 11.89 -12.11
C PHE A 163 -12.44 10.47 -12.66
N LEU A 164 -13.48 9.64 -12.54
CA LEU A 164 -13.53 8.35 -13.24
C LEU A 164 -13.43 8.52 -14.76
N THR A 165 -14.18 9.46 -15.33
CA THR A 165 -14.15 9.75 -16.77
C THR A 165 -12.76 10.21 -17.20
N ALA A 166 -12.12 11.10 -16.43
CA ALA A 166 -10.75 11.53 -16.70
C ALA A 166 -9.74 10.38 -16.62
N ALA A 167 -9.84 9.50 -15.62
CA ALA A 167 -8.98 8.33 -15.49
C ALA A 167 -9.18 7.32 -16.63
N ILE A 168 -10.42 7.12 -17.09
CA ILE A 168 -10.72 6.29 -18.27
C ILE A 168 -10.14 6.91 -19.54
N GLN A 169 -10.25 8.24 -19.71
CA GLN A 169 -9.69 8.94 -20.86
C GLN A 169 -8.16 8.81 -20.89
N GLU A 170 -7.49 8.97 -19.76
CA GLU A 170 -6.04 8.70 -19.63
C GLU A 170 -5.70 7.27 -20.08
N GLN A 171 -6.50 6.26 -19.71
CA GLN A 171 -6.26 4.89 -20.18
C GLN A 171 -6.44 4.75 -21.70
N LYS A 172 -7.44 5.42 -22.30
CA LYS A 172 -7.62 5.43 -23.77
C LYS A 172 -6.42 6.04 -24.48
N ASP A 173 -5.92 7.17 -23.99
CA ASP A 173 -4.80 7.88 -24.60
C ASP A 173 -3.52 7.04 -24.54
N LEU A 174 -3.25 6.39 -23.40
CA LEU A 174 -2.13 5.47 -23.24
C LEU A 174 -2.28 4.22 -24.13
N MET A 175 -3.50 3.69 -24.29
CA MET A 175 -3.76 2.57 -25.20
C MET A 175 -3.57 2.96 -26.66
N LYS A 176 -3.93 4.19 -27.06
CA LYS A 176 -3.66 4.71 -28.41
C LYS A 176 -2.16 4.81 -28.69
N LYS A 177 -1.37 5.21 -27.68
CA LYS A 177 0.08 5.39 -27.79
C LYS A 177 0.87 4.07 -27.72
N HIS A 178 0.45 3.13 -26.86
CA HIS A 178 1.25 1.94 -26.52
C HIS A 178 0.54 0.58 -26.77
N GLY A 179 -0.70 0.60 -27.24
CA GLY A 179 -1.57 -0.57 -27.32
C GLY A 179 -1.99 -1.10 -25.95
N ASP A 180 -2.29 -2.39 -25.86
CA ASP A 180 -2.72 -3.05 -24.61
C ASP A 180 -1.59 -3.24 -23.58
N LYS A 181 -0.37 -2.75 -23.85
CA LYS A 181 0.77 -2.93 -22.94
C LYS A 181 0.59 -2.13 -21.64
N VAL A 182 1.09 -2.69 -20.55
CA VAL A 182 1.23 -2.04 -19.24
C VAL A 182 2.58 -2.47 -18.68
N ASP A 183 3.54 -1.55 -18.64
CA ASP A 183 4.87 -1.70 -18.04
C ASP A 183 5.21 -0.50 -17.15
N HIS A 184 6.44 -0.41 -16.65
CA HIS A 184 6.82 0.58 -15.64
C HIS A 184 6.71 1.99 -16.21
N ASP A 185 7.21 2.15 -17.42
CA ASP A 185 7.31 3.41 -18.11
C ASP A 185 5.90 3.91 -18.42
N ILE A 186 5.00 3.05 -18.90
CA ILE A 186 3.59 3.40 -19.14
C ILE A 186 2.87 3.76 -17.83
N LEU A 187 3.11 3.05 -16.72
CA LEU A 187 2.53 3.38 -15.41
C LEU A 187 3.02 4.73 -14.88
N SER A 188 4.24 5.15 -15.24
CA SER A 188 4.80 6.44 -14.88
C SER A 188 4.10 7.60 -15.58
N GLU A 189 3.53 7.37 -16.77
CA GLU A 189 2.76 8.36 -17.53
C GLU A 189 1.33 8.60 -17.01
N MET A 190 0.83 7.77 -16.07
CA MET A 190 -0.52 7.90 -15.51
C MET A 190 -0.62 9.00 -14.45
N ASP A 191 -0.67 10.26 -14.85
CA ASP A 191 -0.78 11.43 -13.96
C ASP A 191 -2.15 11.56 -13.28
N VAL A 192 -3.25 11.40 -14.01
CA VAL A 192 -4.61 11.49 -13.49
C VAL A 192 -4.85 10.42 -12.43
N LEU A 193 -4.52 9.16 -12.75
CA LEU A 193 -4.66 8.08 -11.78
C LEU A 193 -3.71 8.26 -10.59
N TYR A 194 -2.49 8.80 -10.79
CA TYR A 194 -1.60 9.16 -9.68
C TYR A 194 -2.25 10.15 -8.74
N ARG A 195 -2.83 11.24 -9.27
CA ARG A 195 -3.49 12.28 -8.47
C ARG A 195 -4.73 11.76 -7.74
N CYS A 196 -5.49 10.84 -8.36
CA CYS A 196 -6.62 10.17 -7.71
C CYS A 196 -6.16 9.33 -6.50
N ILE A 197 -5.12 8.52 -6.67
CA ILE A 197 -4.54 7.71 -5.57
C ILE A 197 -4.00 8.63 -4.47
N LYS A 198 -3.30 9.69 -4.84
CA LYS A 198 -2.73 10.67 -3.90
C LYS A 198 -3.82 11.38 -3.10
N GLU A 199 -4.96 11.73 -3.71
CA GLU A 199 -6.07 12.35 -3.00
C GLU A 199 -6.77 11.39 -2.05
N ALA A 200 -6.93 10.11 -2.45
CA ALA A 200 -7.43 9.07 -1.56
C ALA A 200 -6.51 8.90 -0.34
N LEU A 201 -5.19 8.90 -0.53
CA LEU A 201 -4.19 8.86 0.55
C LEU A 201 -4.17 10.14 1.40
N ARG A 202 -4.46 11.31 0.83
CA ARG A 202 -4.56 12.56 1.58
C ARG A 202 -5.71 12.49 2.58
N LEU A 203 -6.88 12.06 2.11
CA LEU A 203 -8.09 11.98 2.90
C LEU A 203 -8.08 10.80 3.89
N HIS A 204 -7.53 9.65 3.47
CA HIS A 204 -7.55 8.40 4.22
C HIS A 204 -6.16 7.75 4.29
N PRO A 205 -5.17 8.40 4.94
CA PRO A 205 -3.86 7.79 5.15
C PRO A 205 -4.02 6.56 6.07
N PRO A 206 -3.55 5.37 5.66
CA PRO A 206 -3.71 4.15 6.49
C PRO A 206 -3.07 4.27 7.88
N LEU A 207 -1.98 5.04 8.01
CA LEU A 207 -1.33 5.37 9.28
C LEU A 207 -1.67 6.81 9.68
N ILE A 208 -2.56 6.96 10.64
CA ILE A 208 -3.11 8.26 11.06
C ILE A 208 -2.25 9.00 12.08
N MET A 209 -1.30 8.32 12.73
CA MET A 209 -0.39 8.89 13.72
C MET A 209 1.01 8.25 13.61
N LEU A 210 2.03 9.09 13.65
CA LEU A 210 3.44 8.73 13.64
C LEU A 210 4.07 9.21 14.95
N LEU A 211 4.54 8.26 15.77
CA LEU A 211 5.03 8.53 17.13
C LEU A 211 6.57 8.52 17.19
N ARG A 212 7.14 9.39 18.02
CA ARG A 212 8.57 9.41 18.36
C ARG A 212 8.73 9.62 19.86
N HIS A 213 9.74 8.99 20.45
CA HIS A 213 10.13 9.25 21.83
C HIS A 213 11.29 10.25 21.85
N SER A 214 11.16 11.32 22.62
CA SER A 214 12.19 12.34 22.76
C SER A 214 13.36 11.82 23.59
N HIS A 215 14.57 11.79 23.02
CA HIS A 215 15.78 11.31 23.70
C HIS A 215 16.59 12.44 24.37
N SER A 216 16.27 13.70 24.07
CA SER A 216 16.92 14.90 24.60
C SER A 216 15.92 16.05 24.60
N ASP A 217 16.11 17.04 25.46
CA ASP A 217 15.32 18.27 25.43
C ASP A 217 15.56 18.99 24.08
N PHE A 218 14.50 19.54 23.49
CA PHE A 218 14.58 20.39 22.31
C PHE A 218 13.41 21.36 22.25
N SER A 219 13.55 22.46 21.53
CA SER A 219 12.50 23.47 21.39
C SER A 219 11.94 23.48 19.97
N VAL A 220 10.65 23.77 19.82
CA VAL A 220 9.98 23.97 18.54
C VAL A 220 9.37 25.35 18.48
N LYS A 221 9.52 26.02 17.33
CA LYS A 221 8.95 27.34 17.09
C LYS A 221 7.81 27.27 16.10
N THR A 222 6.67 27.81 16.48
CA THR A 222 5.48 27.95 15.61
C THR A 222 5.71 29.01 14.54
N LYS A 223 4.82 29.06 13.54
CA LYS A 223 4.86 30.07 12.47
C LYS A 223 4.65 31.49 13.01
N GLU A 224 3.89 31.62 14.09
CA GLU A 224 3.62 32.87 14.82
C GLU A 224 4.80 33.27 15.72
N GLY A 225 5.85 32.45 15.79
CA GLY A 225 7.07 32.72 16.54
C GLY A 225 7.03 32.33 18.01
N ILE A 226 5.97 31.67 18.47
CA ILE A 226 5.88 31.10 19.83
C ILE A 226 6.78 29.86 19.91
N GLU A 227 7.62 29.81 20.93
CA GLU A 227 8.54 28.71 21.20
C GLU A 227 8.00 27.81 22.32
N TYR A 228 8.13 26.50 22.13
CA TYR A 228 7.72 25.48 23.08
C TYR A 228 8.87 24.51 23.32
N ASP A 229 9.18 24.26 24.60
CA ASP A 229 10.14 23.24 24.98
C ASP A 229 9.49 21.86 25.02
N ILE A 230 10.16 20.87 24.45
CA ILE A 230 9.79 19.46 24.47
C ILE A 230 10.82 18.72 25.33
N PRO A 231 10.47 18.36 26.57
CA PRO A 231 11.36 17.61 27.44
C PRO A 231 11.69 16.22 26.90
N LYS A 232 12.88 15.73 27.27
CA LYS A 232 13.27 14.33 27.14
C LYS A 232 12.23 13.43 27.82
N GLY A 233 11.95 12.30 27.18
CA GLY A 233 10.95 11.33 27.66
C GLY A 233 9.54 11.56 27.13
N HIS A 234 9.25 12.71 26.54
CA HIS A 234 7.95 12.96 25.93
C HIS A 234 7.77 12.16 24.63
N ILE A 235 6.52 11.74 24.37
CA ILE A 235 6.13 11.19 23.07
C ILE A 235 5.62 12.34 22.20
N VAL A 236 6.22 12.49 21.04
CA VAL A 236 5.81 13.46 20.01
C VAL A 236 5.04 12.71 18.94
N ALA A 237 3.86 13.21 18.60
CA ALA A 237 2.99 12.65 17.58
C ALA A 237 2.85 13.61 16.40
N THR A 238 2.98 13.09 15.18
CA THR A 238 2.60 13.78 13.95
C THR A 238 1.44 13.00 13.32
N SER A 239 0.36 13.68 12.94
CA SER A 239 -0.81 13.03 12.37
C SER A 239 -0.95 13.38 10.88
N PRO A 240 -0.70 12.43 9.95
CA PRO A 240 -1.04 12.61 8.54
C PRO A 240 -2.52 12.90 8.33
N ALA A 241 -3.42 12.23 9.07
CA ALA A 241 -4.86 12.44 8.96
C ALA A 241 -5.28 13.90 9.23
N PHE A 242 -4.57 14.60 10.12
CA PHE A 242 -4.79 16.01 10.41
C PHE A 242 -3.99 16.94 9.48
N ALA A 243 -2.68 16.70 9.33
CA ALA A 243 -1.79 17.56 8.54
C ALA A 243 -2.24 17.66 7.08
N ASN A 244 -2.72 16.54 6.52
CA ASN A 244 -3.23 16.46 5.16
C ASN A 244 -4.58 17.20 4.95
N ARG A 245 -5.16 17.80 6.01
CA ARG A 245 -6.43 18.54 5.97
C ARG A 245 -6.30 19.97 6.49
N LEU A 246 -5.08 20.47 6.66
CA LEU A 246 -4.85 21.84 7.10
C LEU A 246 -5.38 22.85 6.05
N PRO A 247 -6.37 23.70 6.39
CA PRO A 247 -7.01 24.59 5.40
C PRO A 247 -6.09 25.64 4.76
N HIS A 248 -4.98 25.97 5.43
CA HIS A 248 -3.98 26.89 4.89
C HIS A 248 -3.02 26.22 3.88
N ILE A 249 -3.12 24.90 3.70
CA ILE A 249 -2.41 24.12 2.70
C ILE A 249 -3.40 23.64 1.64
N PHE A 250 -4.47 22.97 2.08
CA PHE A 250 -5.46 22.35 1.22
C PHE A 250 -6.77 23.12 1.23
N LYS A 251 -7.16 23.67 0.08
CA LYS A 251 -8.45 24.35 -0.07
C LYS A 251 -9.58 23.32 -0.03
N ASP A 252 -10.67 23.63 0.67
CA ASP A 252 -11.81 22.71 0.86
C ASP A 252 -11.32 21.30 1.26
N PRO A 253 -10.63 21.18 2.42
CA PRO A 253 -9.75 20.05 2.71
C PRO A 253 -10.49 18.71 2.87
N ASP A 254 -11.80 18.74 3.08
CA ASP A 254 -12.60 17.53 3.24
C ASP A 254 -13.18 17.00 1.91
N SER A 255 -13.06 17.78 0.83
CA SER A 255 -13.51 17.40 -0.52
C SER A 255 -12.47 16.54 -1.23
N TYR A 256 -12.93 15.50 -1.93
CA TYR A 256 -12.10 14.71 -2.85
C TYR A 256 -11.91 15.48 -4.17
N ASP A 257 -10.70 16.02 -4.33
CA ASP A 257 -10.32 16.82 -5.49
C ASP A 257 -8.89 16.50 -5.94
N PRO A 258 -8.70 15.49 -6.82
CA PRO A 258 -7.40 15.17 -7.42
C PRO A 258 -6.73 16.32 -8.20
N ASP A 259 -7.50 17.30 -8.69
CA ASP A 259 -6.93 18.43 -9.43
C ASP A 259 -6.13 19.39 -8.53
N ARG A 260 -6.22 19.25 -7.20
CA ARG A 260 -5.37 20.00 -6.26
C ARG A 260 -3.88 19.72 -6.39
N PHE A 261 -3.52 18.57 -6.97
CA PHE A 261 -2.14 18.18 -7.23
C PHE A 261 -1.70 18.46 -8.68
N ALA A 262 -2.60 18.99 -9.52
CA ALA A 262 -2.27 19.30 -10.91
C ALA A 262 -1.29 20.49 -11.00
N PRO A 263 -0.53 20.61 -12.12
CA PRO A 263 0.27 21.79 -12.41
C PRO A 263 -0.55 23.07 -12.27
N GLY A 264 -0.02 24.05 -11.54
CA GLY A 264 -0.68 25.33 -11.27
C GLY A 264 -1.46 25.41 -9.95
N ARG A 265 -1.82 24.26 -9.33
CA ARG A 265 -2.34 24.22 -7.95
C ARG A 265 -1.31 23.70 -6.97
N GLU A 266 -0.76 22.50 -7.21
CA GLU A 266 0.34 21.90 -6.46
C GLU A 266 0.26 22.12 -4.93
N GLU A 267 -0.95 21.96 -4.36
CA GLU A 267 -1.23 22.34 -2.97
C GLU A 267 -0.37 21.56 -1.96
N ASP A 268 0.07 20.35 -2.34
CA ASP A 268 1.02 19.52 -1.60
C ASP A 268 2.44 20.11 -1.50
N LYS A 269 2.70 21.27 -2.12
CA LYS A 269 3.96 21.99 -2.04
C LYS A 269 3.80 23.37 -1.38
N ALA A 270 2.58 23.78 -1.04
CA ALA A 270 2.25 25.16 -0.61
C ALA A 270 3.04 25.64 0.63
N SER A 271 3.43 24.72 1.52
CA SER A 271 4.22 25.01 2.73
C SER A 271 5.52 24.18 2.80
N GLY A 272 6.04 23.75 1.65
CA GLY A 272 7.27 22.97 1.54
C GLY A 272 7.08 21.46 1.70
N ALA A 273 8.18 20.75 1.99
CA ALA A 273 8.28 19.28 1.89
C ALA A 273 7.35 18.47 2.82
N PHE A 274 6.75 19.11 3.82
CA PHE A 274 5.85 18.45 4.78
C PHE A 274 4.39 18.91 4.65
N SER A 275 4.02 19.52 3.52
CA SER A 275 2.61 19.90 3.28
C SER A 275 1.71 18.68 3.08
N TYR A 276 2.27 17.60 2.52
CA TYR A 276 1.63 16.30 2.35
C TYR A 276 2.52 15.21 2.94
N ILE A 277 2.00 14.40 3.87
CA ILE A 277 2.82 13.46 4.65
C ILE A 277 2.21 12.04 4.78
N SER A 278 1.38 11.60 3.82
CA SER A 278 0.79 10.25 3.86
C SER A 278 1.83 9.12 3.81
N PHE A 279 3.02 9.38 3.26
CA PHE A 279 4.17 8.46 3.27
C PHE A 279 5.21 8.81 4.34
N GLY A 280 4.87 9.70 5.28
CA GLY A 280 5.80 10.22 6.29
C GLY A 280 6.83 11.17 5.70
N GLY A 281 8.03 11.21 6.28
CA GLY A 281 9.11 12.05 5.79
C GLY A 281 10.40 11.93 6.61
N GLY A 282 11.46 12.57 6.12
CA GLY A 282 12.80 12.53 6.71
C GLY A 282 13.39 11.12 6.73
N ARG A 283 14.19 10.80 7.75
CA ARG A 283 14.90 9.50 7.87
C ARG A 283 14.00 8.26 7.96
N HIS A 284 12.71 8.44 8.22
CA HIS A 284 11.71 7.37 8.35
C HIS A 284 10.61 7.52 7.30
N GLY A 285 10.87 8.22 6.18
CA GLY A 285 9.97 8.23 5.03
C GLY A 285 9.78 6.81 4.46
N CYS A 286 8.61 6.56 3.88
CA CYS A 286 8.27 5.24 3.36
C CYS A 286 9.12 4.88 2.13
N LEU A 287 9.97 3.87 2.25
CA LEU A 287 10.73 3.33 1.11
C LEU A 287 9.85 2.62 0.08
N GLY A 288 8.64 2.21 0.48
CA GLY A 288 7.69 1.50 -0.36
C GLY A 288 6.83 2.39 -1.25
N GLU A 289 6.92 3.72 -1.16
CA GLU A 289 6.07 4.65 -1.91
C GLU A 289 6.06 4.39 -3.43
N PRO A 290 7.22 4.25 -4.12
CA PRO A 290 7.21 3.96 -5.56
C PRO A 290 6.53 2.63 -5.90
N PHE A 291 6.74 1.60 -5.06
CA PHE A 291 6.13 0.28 -5.24
C PHE A 291 4.62 0.33 -5.02
N ALA A 292 4.15 1.08 -4.02
CA ALA A 292 2.73 1.25 -3.74
C ALA A 292 2.01 1.89 -4.93
N TYR A 293 2.51 3.01 -5.45
CA TYR A 293 1.92 3.62 -6.65
C TYR A 293 1.96 2.69 -7.86
N LEU A 294 3.07 1.99 -8.10
CA LEU A 294 3.18 1.03 -9.19
C LEU A 294 2.13 -0.08 -9.07
N GLN A 295 1.98 -0.68 -7.88
CA GLN A 295 1.04 -1.75 -7.62
C GLN A 295 -0.40 -1.27 -7.82
N ILE A 296 -0.78 -0.16 -7.17
CA ILE A 296 -2.15 0.38 -7.20
C ILE A 296 -2.52 0.83 -8.61
N LYS A 297 -1.64 1.57 -9.32
CA LYS A 297 -1.86 1.97 -10.72
C LYS A 297 -2.01 0.77 -11.63
N ALA A 298 -1.21 -0.27 -11.46
CA ALA A 298 -1.29 -1.45 -12.32
C ALA A 298 -2.61 -2.23 -12.12
N ILE A 299 -3.12 -2.28 -10.89
CA ILE A 299 -4.43 -2.86 -10.58
C ILE A 299 -5.55 -2.01 -11.19
N TRP A 300 -5.59 -0.72 -10.89
CA TRP A 300 -6.65 0.17 -11.38
C TRP A 300 -6.62 0.36 -12.90
N SER A 301 -5.45 0.42 -13.53
CA SER A 301 -5.34 0.41 -14.98
C SER A 301 -5.97 -0.84 -15.60
N HIS A 302 -5.75 -2.02 -15.01
CA HIS A 302 -6.39 -3.25 -15.47
C HIS A 302 -7.91 -3.19 -15.29
N LEU A 303 -8.38 -2.76 -14.12
CA LEU A 303 -9.81 -2.64 -13.82
C LEU A 303 -10.52 -1.69 -14.79
N LEU A 304 -10.00 -0.46 -14.96
CA LEU A 304 -10.56 0.58 -15.84
C LEU A 304 -10.56 0.19 -17.32
N ARG A 305 -9.62 -0.66 -17.75
CA ARG A 305 -9.53 -1.12 -19.15
C ARG A 305 -10.44 -2.31 -19.47
N ASN A 306 -10.92 -3.04 -18.47
CA ASN A 306 -11.60 -4.33 -18.68
C ASN A 306 -12.99 -4.41 -18.05
N PHE A 307 -13.37 -3.45 -17.23
CA PHE A 307 -14.62 -3.47 -16.49
C PHE A 307 -15.22 -2.08 -16.38
N GLU A 308 -16.55 -2.06 -16.37
CA GLU A 308 -17.33 -0.94 -15.88
C GLU A 308 -17.84 -1.28 -14.49
N PHE A 309 -17.91 -0.28 -13.64
CA PHE A 309 -18.28 -0.42 -12.24
C PHE A 309 -19.35 0.60 -11.84
N GLU A 310 -20.19 0.19 -10.92
CA GLU A 310 -21.18 1.03 -10.24
C GLU A 310 -21.10 0.70 -8.74
N LEU A 311 -20.92 1.72 -7.90
CA LEU A 311 -20.97 1.56 -6.45
C LEU A 311 -22.43 1.36 -6.03
N VAL A 312 -22.75 0.21 -5.45
CA VAL A 312 -24.13 -0.16 -5.04
C VAL A 312 -24.30 -0.22 -3.52
N SER A 313 -23.21 -0.08 -2.77
CA SER A 313 -23.22 0.14 -1.33
C SER A 313 -23.17 1.64 -1.02
N PRO A 314 -23.55 2.07 0.20
CA PRO A 314 -23.25 3.42 0.67
C PRO A 314 -21.74 3.71 0.59
N PHE A 315 -21.38 4.99 0.45
CA PHE A 315 -19.97 5.38 0.49
C PHE A 315 -19.32 4.92 1.81
N PRO A 316 -18.15 4.26 1.76
CA PRO A 316 -17.57 3.63 2.94
C PRO A 316 -17.14 4.63 4.02
N GLU A 317 -17.14 4.15 5.28
CA GLU A 317 -16.60 4.86 6.45
C GLU A 317 -15.22 4.30 6.84
N PRO A 318 -14.37 5.08 7.54
CA PRO A 318 -13.14 4.55 8.11
C PRO A 318 -13.39 3.57 9.27
N ASP A 319 -12.58 2.50 9.35
CA ASP A 319 -12.54 1.59 10.49
C ASP A 319 -11.40 1.96 11.44
N TRP A 320 -11.76 2.52 12.59
CA TRP A 320 -10.83 2.97 13.62
C TRP A 320 -10.42 1.89 14.63
N ASN A 321 -10.93 0.66 14.49
CA ASN A 321 -10.68 -0.41 15.47
C ASN A 321 -9.36 -1.16 15.23
N ALA A 322 -8.74 -0.99 14.06
CA ALA A 322 -7.50 -1.64 13.68
C ALA A 322 -6.29 -0.69 13.86
N MET A 323 -5.08 -1.28 13.90
CA MET A 323 -3.83 -0.51 13.94
C MET A 323 -3.59 0.30 12.67
N VAL A 324 -4.07 -0.22 11.53
CA VAL A 324 -4.07 0.46 10.23
C VAL A 324 -5.52 0.82 9.91
N VAL A 325 -5.80 2.11 9.74
CA VAL A 325 -7.17 2.60 9.54
C VAL A 325 -7.62 2.24 8.13
N GLY A 326 -8.56 1.32 8.05
CA GLY A 326 -9.07 0.77 6.80
C GLY A 326 -10.47 1.26 6.45
N VAL A 327 -11.11 0.52 5.54
CA VAL A 327 -12.51 0.70 5.17
C VAL A 327 -13.39 -0.21 6.03
N LYS A 328 -14.41 0.36 6.66
CA LYS A 328 -15.39 -0.35 7.47
C LYS A 328 -16.40 -1.09 6.58
N GLY A 329 -16.71 -2.33 6.93
CA GLY A 329 -17.67 -3.15 6.19
C GLY A 329 -17.16 -3.56 4.80
N GLU A 330 -18.13 -3.78 3.91
CA GLU A 330 -17.95 -4.21 2.51
C GLU A 330 -18.13 -3.01 1.57
N VAL A 331 -17.44 -3.03 0.42
CA VAL A 331 -17.60 -2.05 -0.65
C VAL A 331 -18.19 -2.75 -1.86
N MET A 332 -19.51 -2.91 -1.85
CA MET A 332 -20.22 -3.63 -2.89
C MET A 332 -20.26 -2.82 -4.19
N VAL A 333 -19.75 -3.42 -5.27
CA VAL A 333 -19.78 -2.86 -6.62
C VAL A 333 -20.45 -3.83 -7.57
N LYS A 334 -21.32 -3.31 -8.43
CA LYS A 334 -21.79 -4.02 -9.61
C LYS A 334 -20.76 -3.83 -10.72
N TYR A 335 -20.44 -4.89 -11.44
CA TYR A 335 -19.49 -4.84 -12.54
C TYR A 335 -20.07 -5.43 -13.82
N ARG A 336 -19.59 -4.93 -14.96
CA ARG A 336 -19.76 -5.52 -16.28
C ARG A 336 -18.40 -5.59 -16.96
N ARG A 337 -18.03 -6.76 -17.47
CA ARG A 337 -16.84 -6.95 -18.29
C ARG A 337 -17.03 -6.19 -19.59
N ARG A 338 -16.14 -5.24 -19.85
CA ARG A 338 -16.12 -4.45 -21.07
C ARG A 338 -14.69 -4.04 -21.34
N LYS A 339 -14.11 -4.56 -22.43
CA LYS A 339 -12.82 -4.07 -22.90
C LYS A 339 -12.98 -2.62 -23.36
N LEU A 340 -12.13 -1.74 -22.85
CA LEU A 340 -12.14 -0.33 -23.19
C LEU A 340 -11.84 -0.18 -24.68
N ALA A 341 -12.78 0.44 -25.40
CA ALA A 341 -12.62 0.76 -26.80
C ALA A 341 -11.75 2.02 -26.95
N VAL A 342 -10.77 1.95 -27.85
CA VAL A 342 -10.01 3.11 -28.31
C VAL A 342 -10.66 3.53 -29.62
N ASP A 343 -11.29 4.70 -29.63
CA ASP A 343 -11.82 5.28 -30.85
C ASP A 343 -10.62 5.69 -31.73
N ASN A 344 -10.58 5.19 -32.97
CA ASN A 344 -9.46 5.42 -33.91
C ASN A 344 -9.21 6.90 -34.19
#